data_AF-A0A1Q5Q1X4-F1
#
_entry.id   AF-A0A1Q5Q1X4-F1
#
_cell.length_a   1.000
_cell.length_b   1.000
_cell.length_c   1.000
_cell.angle_alpha   90.00
_cell.angle_beta   90.00
_cell.angle_gamma   90.00
#
_symmetry.space_group_name_H-M   'P 1'
#
loop_
_entity.id
_entity.type
_entity.pdbx_description
1 polymer ?
#
loop_
_entity_poly.entity_id
_entity_poly.type
_entity_poly.pdbx_seq_one_letter_code
_entity_poly.pdbx_strand_id
1 'polypeptide(L)'
;MLTGKSPRLHGCYGYREGIDFPAAYPVTLPSTLRDAGYQTFGVGKTHVYPERARCGLDDALLHDGFLHAARRPHGGASPVVNDYVEFLRRETGNPRADYHDTALGCNAITARPFDRDERLHPTRCVADESLRFLERRDPTWPFFLYLSFHRPHAPLDPPAWLWDKYHGRSFAPRPVGAWVADFAEHRVDDASESQFGSHKDSTHQTAKAAYYGSIEFIDLQLNRLRAALIDHQLADNTVILFVSDHGDMMGDHDMYRKSVAYEGSAHIPLLAYVPPRLREGWGQAWPHRRARGATRPHAHGAGRDRRRRARRGRRRCARGGPAGPDGGQLGAALRRCTLAPSPAAVTVRTCSASSGGRSTPTIDAVNLCST
;
A
#
# COMPACT_ATOMS: atom_id res chain seq x y z
N MET A 1 -0.98 4.47 4.94
CA MET A 1 -1.99 4.03 3.94
C MET A 1 -3.10 3.16 4.55
N LEU A 2 -2.79 2.07 5.27
CA LEU A 2 -3.79 1.13 5.81
C LEU A 2 -4.88 1.77 6.69
N THR A 3 -4.59 2.86 7.40
CA THR A 3 -5.53 3.52 8.32
C THR A 3 -6.37 4.61 7.67
N GLY A 4 -6.03 5.06 6.45
CA GLY A 4 -6.61 6.24 5.82
C GLY A 4 -6.34 7.58 6.55
N LYS A 5 -5.43 7.60 7.53
CA LYS A 5 -5.06 8.77 8.32
C LYS A 5 -3.68 9.31 7.93
N SER A 6 -3.42 10.59 8.18
CA SER A 6 -2.07 11.17 8.07
C SER A 6 -1.20 10.80 9.29
N PRO A 7 0.15 10.89 9.19
CA PRO A 7 1.06 10.63 10.32
C PRO A 7 0.70 11.38 11.60
N ARG A 8 0.28 12.64 11.48
CA ARG A 8 -0.20 13.45 12.60
C ARG A 8 -1.46 12.88 13.28
N LEU A 9 -2.36 12.27 12.52
CA LEU A 9 -3.63 11.77 13.03
C LEU A 9 -3.55 10.35 13.59
N HIS A 10 -2.61 9.54 13.10
CA HIS A 10 -2.41 8.18 13.62
C HIS A 10 -1.22 8.10 14.60
N GLY A 11 -0.32 9.07 14.63
CA GLY A 11 0.76 9.17 15.63
C GLY A 11 1.96 8.27 15.38
N CYS A 12 2.13 7.74 14.17
CA CYS A 12 3.28 6.94 13.78
C CYS A 12 4.13 7.73 12.78
N TYR A 13 5.38 8.01 13.13
CA TYR A 13 6.30 8.86 12.36
C TYR A 13 7.50 8.07 11.80
N GLY A 14 7.75 6.89 12.33
CA GLY A 14 8.71 5.93 11.82
C GLY A 14 8.34 4.50 12.23
N TYR A 15 9.28 3.58 12.03
CA TYR A 15 9.11 2.17 12.37
C TYR A 15 9.69 1.79 13.74
N ARG A 16 10.49 2.67 14.36
CA ARG A 16 11.24 2.35 15.59
C ARG A 16 10.36 2.34 16.84
N GLU A 17 9.16 2.87 16.74
CA GLU A 17 8.24 3.06 17.84
C GLU A 17 7.60 1.76 18.33
N GLY A 18 7.71 0.64 17.60
CA GLY A 18 7.22 -0.67 18.04
C GLY A 18 5.73 -0.67 18.37
N ILE A 19 4.95 0.16 17.67
CA ILE A 19 3.53 0.34 17.94
C ILE A 19 2.80 -0.95 17.56
N ASP A 20 2.12 -1.56 18.53
CA ASP A 20 1.18 -2.64 18.28
C ASP A 20 0.06 -2.12 17.37
N PHE A 21 0.15 -2.48 16.09
CA PHE A 21 -0.65 -1.92 15.02
C PHE A 21 -2.15 -2.27 15.19
N PRO A 22 -2.54 -3.53 15.46
CA PRO A 22 -3.93 -3.86 15.74
C PRO A 22 -4.51 -3.09 16.94
N ALA A 23 -3.74 -2.97 18.03
CA ALA A 23 -4.20 -2.26 19.22
C ALA A 23 -4.37 -0.75 18.98
N ALA A 24 -3.42 -0.13 18.26
CA ALA A 24 -3.46 1.29 17.96
C ALA A 24 -4.49 1.65 16.87
N TYR A 25 -4.71 0.74 15.90
CA TYR A 25 -5.48 1.01 14.69
C TYR A 25 -6.52 -0.09 14.42
N PRO A 26 -7.61 -0.13 15.19
CA PRO A 26 -8.63 -1.18 15.05
C PRO A 26 -9.45 -1.09 13.76
N VAL A 27 -9.41 0.05 13.07
CA VAL A 27 -10.11 0.28 11.80
C VAL A 27 -9.09 0.56 10.70
N THR A 28 -9.05 -0.32 9.71
CA THR A 28 -8.15 -0.26 8.57
C THR A 28 -8.94 -0.42 7.27
N LEU A 29 -8.30 -0.14 6.13
CA LEU A 29 -8.86 -0.41 4.81
C LEU A 29 -9.23 -1.90 4.64
N PRO A 30 -8.33 -2.87 4.93
CA PRO A 30 -8.69 -4.29 4.90
C PRO A 30 -9.86 -4.64 5.82
N SER A 31 -9.88 -4.17 7.08
CA SER A 31 -10.97 -4.52 8.01
C SER A 31 -12.30 -3.97 7.51
N THR A 32 -12.29 -2.75 6.96
CA THR A 32 -13.48 -2.11 6.41
C THR A 32 -14.06 -2.90 5.23
N LEU A 33 -13.21 -3.41 4.35
CA LEU A 33 -13.64 -4.24 3.21
C LEU A 33 -14.13 -5.62 3.66
N ARG A 34 -13.40 -6.26 4.57
CA ARG A 34 -13.81 -7.54 5.15
C ARG A 34 -15.19 -7.45 5.80
N ASP A 35 -15.41 -6.42 6.62
CA ASP A 35 -16.69 -6.18 7.31
C ASP A 35 -17.83 -5.86 6.31
N ALA A 36 -17.49 -5.52 5.06
CA ALA A 36 -18.42 -5.34 3.94
C ALA A 36 -18.67 -6.60 3.11
N GLY A 37 -18.10 -7.74 3.51
CA GLY A 37 -18.26 -9.03 2.83
C GLY A 37 -17.25 -9.30 1.72
N TYR A 38 -16.04 -8.75 1.83
CA TYR A 38 -14.92 -9.11 0.95
C TYR A 38 -14.08 -10.22 1.57
N GLN A 39 -13.60 -11.15 0.74
CA GLN A 39 -12.46 -11.99 1.08
C GLN A 39 -11.18 -11.17 0.95
N THR A 40 -10.43 -11.00 2.04
CA THR A 40 -9.29 -10.09 2.09
C THR A 40 -7.98 -10.85 2.26
N PHE A 41 -7.07 -10.72 1.31
CA PHE A 41 -5.79 -11.45 1.32
C PHE A 41 -4.62 -10.50 1.07
N GLY A 42 -3.57 -10.64 1.89
CA GLY A 42 -2.33 -9.88 1.74
C GLY A 42 -1.16 -10.77 1.33
N VAL A 43 -0.32 -10.30 0.43
CA VAL A 43 0.90 -10.99 0.06
C VAL A 43 2.05 -10.02 -0.15
N GLY A 44 3.18 -10.32 0.47
CA GLY A 44 4.39 -9.50 0.44
C GLY A 44 4.53 -8.62 1.67
N LYS A 45 4.82 -7.33 1.48
CA LYS A 45 5.21 -6.42 2.57
C LYS A 45 4.02 -5.71 3.23
N THR A 46 3.96 -5.75 4.56
CA THR A 46 2.99 -4.98 5.37
C THR A 46 3.67 -4.00 6.31
N HIS A 47 4.90 -4.29 6.74
CA HIS A 47 5.75 -3.42 7.54
C HIS A 47 5.08 -2.92 8.84
N VAL A 48 4.44 -3.85 9.57
CA VAL A 48 3.73 -3.59 10.83
C VAL A 48 4.38 -4.29 12.01
N TYR A 49 3.99 -3.91 13.23
CA TYR A 49 4.37 -4.60 14.46
C TYR A 49 3.11 -4.98 15.25
N PRO A 50 3.03 -6.18 15.87
CA PRO A 50 3.92 -7.33 15.62
C PRO A 50 3.88 -7.75 14.15
N GLU A 51 4.92 -8.42 13.67
CA GLU A 51 5.16 -8.64 12.23
C GLU A 51 4.01 -9.40 11.54
N ARG A 52 3.41 -10.38 12.24
CA ARG A 52 2.27 -11.15 11.72
C ARG A 52 0.90 -10.47 11.91
N ALA A 53 0.86 -9.21 12.34
CA ALA A 53 -0.40 -8.50 12.47
C ALA A 53 -1.11 -8.38 11.11
N ARG A 54 -2.24 -9.07 10.96
CA ARG A 54 -3.01 -9.09 9.70
C ARG A 54 -3.70 -7.77 9.37
N CYS A 55 -3.78 -6.85 10.32
CA CYS A 55 -4.31 -5.49 10.10
C CYS A 55 -5.69 -5.47 9.41
N GLY A 56 -6.55 -6.44 9.73
CA GLY A 56 -7.90 -6.57 9.16
C GLY A 56 -8.02 -7.51 7.97
N LEU A 57 -6.91 -8.01 7.41
CA LEU A 57 -6.91 -9.07 6.40
C LEU A 57 -7.38 -10.39 7.01
N ASP A 58 -8.06 -11.23 6.22
CA ASP A 58 -8.45 -12.59 6.63
C ASP A 58 -7.22 -13.49 6.73
N ASP A 59 -6.32 -13.39 5.73
CA ASP A 59 -5.03 -14.07 5.75
C ASP A 59 -3.93 -13.25 5.06
N ALA A 60 -2.67 -13.58 5.37
CA ALA A 60 -1.52 -12.92 4.77
C ALA A 60 -0.29 -13.84 4.67
N LEU A 61 0.44 -13.73 3.55
CA LEU A 61 1.76 -14.30 3.35
C LEU A 61 2.82 -13.19 3.30
N LEU A 62 3.79 -13.23 4.20
CA LEU A 62 4.69 -12.11 4.44
C LEU A 62 6.04 -12.27 3.75
N HIS A 63 6.46 -11.17 3.12
CA HIS A 63 7.83 -10.91 2.75
C HIS A 63 8.16 -9.43 2.94
N ASP A 64 8.52 -9.05 4.16
CA ASP A 64 8.89 -7.66 4.50
C ASP A 64 10.36 -7.30 4.15
N GLY A 65 11.06 -8.19 3.45
CA GLY A 65 12.50 -8.08 3.25
C GLY A 65 13.27 -8.12 4.58
N PHE A 66 14.40 -7.43 4.63
CA PHE A 66 15.29 -7.45 5.79
C PHE A 66 14.87 -6.41 6.85
N LEU A 67 14.11 -6.84 7.85
CA LEU A 67 13.73 -6.02 9.01
C LEU A 67 14.59 -6.33 10.24
N HIS A 68 15.41 -5.38 10.67
CA HIS A 68 16.28 -5.56 11.85
C HIS A 68 15.49 -5.89 13.12
N ALA A 69 14.35 -5.22 13.35
CA ALA A 69 13.54 -5.42 14.56
C ALA A 69 12.97 -6.85 14.62
N ALA A 70 12.48 -7.36 13.50
CA ALA A 70 11.94 -8.72 13.38
C ALA A 70 13.01 -9.81 13.46
N ARG A 71 14.20 -9.59 12.89
CA ARG A 71 15.25 -10.63 12.79
C ARG A 71 16.03 -10.82 14.08
N ARG A 72 16.26 -9.75 14.86
CA ARG A 72 17.08 -9.80 16.10
C ARG A 72 16.56 -10.82 17.12
N PRO A 73 15.26 -10.87 17.48
CA PRO A 73 14.73 -11.84 18.44
C PRO A 73 14.88 -13.30 18.01
N HIS A 74 14.97 -13.55 16.70
CA HIS A 74 15.07 -14.90 16.14
C HIS A 74 16.51 -15.29 15.73
N GLY A 75 17.49 -14.41 15.93
CA GLY A 75 18.88 -14.66 15.55
C GLY A 75 19.12 -14.77 14.04
N GLY A 76 18.22 -14.24 13.19
CA GLY A 76 18.35 -14.32 11.74
C GLY A 76 17.02 -14.38 10.97
N ALA A 77 17.06 -14.89 9.74
CA ALA A 77 15.85 -15.16 8.96
C ALA A 77 15.02 -16.27 9.62
N SER A 78 13.74 -15.99 9.81
CA SER A 78 12.83 -16.89 10.49
C SER A 78 11.52 -17.02 9.71
N PRO A 79 11.04 -18.26 9.45
CA PRO A 79 9.73 -18.49 8.85
C PRO A 79 8.58 -18.04 9.77
N VAL A 80 8.85 -17.84 11.07
CA VAL A 80 7.86 -17.33 12.03
C VAL A 80 7.36 -15.94 11.62
N VAL A 81 8.24 -15.09 11.08
CA VAL A 81 7.94 -13.68 10.78
C VAL A 81 8.02 -13.34 9.29
N ASN A 82 8.35 -14.30 8.43
CA ASN A 82 8.53 -14.08 7.00
C ASN A 82 8.33 -15.40 6.22
N ASP A 83 7.15 -15.59 5.61
CA ASP A 83 6.76 -16.82 4.94
C ASP A 83 7.62 -17.12 3.70
N TYR A 84 8.24 -16.09 3.09
CA TYR A 84 9.20 -16.32 2.00
C TYR A 84 10.44 -17.11 2.44
N VAL A 85 10.83 -17.06 3.71
CA VAL A 85 11.92 -17.91 4.24
C VAL A 85 11.54 -19.39 4.19
N GLU A 86 10.29 -19.70 4.56
CA GLU A 86 9.77 -21.07 4.47
C GLU A 86 9.74 -21.55 3.03
N PHE A 87 9.19 -20.72 2.13
CA PHE A 87 9.22 -20.97 0.69
C PHE A 87 10.64 -21.24 0.19
N LEU A 88 11.60 -20.37 0.49
CA LEU A 88 12.99 -20.52 0.03
C LEU A 88 13.59 -21.85 0.47
N ARG A 89 13.44 -22.18 1.76
CA ARG A 89 14.03 -23.39 2.33
C ARG A 89 13.40 -24.65 1.75
N ARG A 90 12.07 -24.62 1.53
CA ARG A 90 11.35 -25.72 0.88
C ARG A 90 11.82 -25.92 -0.56
N GLU A 91 11.82 -24.87 -1.37
CA GLU A 91 12.14 -24.98 -2.81
C GLU A 91 13.62 -25.27 -3.07
N THR A 92 14.52 -24.88 -2.16
CA THR A 92 15.96 -25.16 -2.29
C THR A 92 16.39 -26.45 -1.58
N GLY A 93 15.55 -27.01 -0.71
CA GLY A 93 15.92 -28.11 0.19
C GLY A 93 16.98 -27.72 1.24
N ASN A 94 17.38 -26.45 1.32
CA ASN A 94 18.39 -25.96 2.25
C ASN A 94 17.70 -25.32 3.47
N PRO A 95 17.76 -25.93 4.67
CA PRO A 95 17.12 -25.39 5.87
C PRO A 95 17.76 -24.10 6.40
N ARG A 96 18.93 -23.72 5.86
CA ARG A 96 19.65 -22.48 6.18
C ARG A 96 19.54 -21.41 5.12
N ALA A 97 18.77 -21.64 4.04
CA ALA A 97 18.58 -20.63 3.01
C ALA A 97 18.04 -19.34 3.62
N ASP A 98 18.68 -18.22 3.27
CA ASP A 98 18.32 -16.88 3.67
C ASP A 98 18.32 -15.98 2.43
N TYR A 99 17.37 -15.05 2.38
CA TYR A 99 17.31 -14.07 1.31
C TYR A 99 18.39 -12.97 1.43
N HIS A 100 19.14 -12.96 2.53
CA HIS A 100 20.35 -12.15 2.73
C HIS A 100 21.65 -12.92 2.38
N ASP A 101 21.59 -14.16 1.89
CA ASP A 101 22.79 -14.88 1.43
C ASP A 101 23.52 -14.14 0.30
N THR A 102 22.83 -13.19 -0.35
CA THR A 102 23.43 -12.33 -1.35
C THR A 102 24.47 -11.34 -0.79
N ALA A 103 24.56 -11.19 0.53
CA ALA A 103 25.39 -10.18 1.20
C ALA A 103 25.11 -8.72 0.76
N LEU A 104 24.03 -8.48 0.01
CA LEU A 104 23.59 -7.14 -0.32
C LEU A 104 22.85 -6.55 0.89
N GLY A 105 23.29 -5.37 1.31
CA GLY A 105 22.67 -4.64 2.41
C GLY A 105 21.23 -4.22 2.07
N CYS A 106 20.39 -4.17 3.11
CA CYS A 106 18.97 -3.83 2.98
C CYS A 106 18.72 -2.36 2.59
N ASN A 107 19.72 -1.50 2.70
CA ASN A 107 19.70 -0.14 2.17
C ASN A 107 20.90 0.14 1.25
N ALA A 108 21.59 -0.91 0.81
CA ALA A 108 22.77 -0.76 0.00
C ALA A 108 22.42 -0.43 -1.45
N ILE A 109 23.16 0.49 -2.04
CA ILE A 109 23.10 0.79 -3.48
C ILE A 109 23.91 -0.22 -4.31
N THR A 110 24.66 -1.10 -3.65
CA THR A 110 25.38 -2.18 -4.32
C THR A 110 24.37 -3.07 -5.03
N ALA A 111 24.62 -3.33 -6.31
CA ALA A 111 23.73 -4.08 -7.15
C ALA A 111 24.47 -5.20 -7.88
N ARG A 112 23.77 -6.31 -8.12
CA ARG A 112 24.26 -7.47 -8.86
C ARG A 112 23.06 -8.28 -9.35
N PRO A 113 23.16 -9.13 -10.39
CA PRO A 113 22.02 -9.97 -10.77
C PRO A 113 21.61 -10.91 -9.62
N PHE A 114 20.32 -11.25 -9.57
CA PHE A 114 19.81 -12.28 -8.66
C PHE A 114 20.59 -13.59 -8.87
N ASP A 115 21.07 -14.19 -7.77
CA ASP A 115 22.02 -15.30 -7.82
C ASP A 115 21.37 -16.69 -7.83
N ARG A 116 20.04 -16.74 -8.02
CA ARG A 116 19.24 -17.97 -8.02
C ARG A 116 18.29 -17.98 -9.22
N ASP A 117 17.62 -19.12 -9.41
CA ASP A 117 16.54 -19.24 -10.38
C ASP A 117 15.49 -18.14 -10.19
N GLU A 118 15.02 -17.53 -11.29
CA GLU A 118 14.05 -16.44 -11.28
C GLU A 118 12.77 -16.79 -10.50
N ARG A 119 12.33 -18.06 -10.51
CA ARG A 119 11.14 -18.50 -9.76
C ARG A 119 11.30 -18.29 -8.26
N LEU A 120 12.54 -18.29 -7.77
CA LEU A 120 12.85 -18.09 -6.37
C LEU A 120 12.89 -16.60 -6.02
N HIS A 121 12.89 -15.67 -6.98
CA HIS A 121 12.96 -14.25 -6.69
C HIS A 121 11.73 -13.78 -5.89
N PRO A 122 11.87 -12.95 -4.82
CA PRO A 122 10.73 -12.55 -3.99
C PRO A 122 9.57 -11.89 -4.77
N THR A 123 9.87 -11.00 -5.72
CA THR A 123 8.86 -10.42 -6.64
C THR A 123 8.06 -11.49 -7.39
N ARG A 124 8.71 -12.56 -7.87
CA ARG A 124 8.03 -13.67 -8.55
C ARG A 124 7.17 -14.49 -7.58
N CYS A 125 7.69 -14.77 -6.38
CA CYS A 125 6.95 -15.45 -5.32
C CYS A 125 5.66 -14.70 -4.93
N VAL A 126 5.75 -13.38 -4.69
CA VAL A 126 4.57 -12.54 -4.38
C VAL A 126 3.51 -12.61 -5.49
N ALA A 127 3.93 -12.59 -6.75
CA ALA A 127 3.03 -12.73 -7.89
C ALA A 127 2.40 -14.11 -7.95
N ASP A 128 3.18 -15.18 -7.79
CA ASP A 128 2.69 -16.57 -7.86
C ASP A 128 1.69 -16.88 -6.74
N GLU A 129 1.93 -16.39 -5.53
CA GLU A 129 1.00 -16.51 -4.41
C GLU A 129 -0.29 -15.69 -4.61
N SER A 130 -0.19 -14.53 -5.28
CA SER A 130 -1.38 -13.76 -5.69
C SER A 130 -2.25 -14.52 -6.69
N LEU A 131 -1.62 -15.16 -7.68
CA LEU A 131 -2.31 -15.98 -8.68
C LEU A 131 -2.99 -17.18 -8.02
N ARG A 132 -2.29 -17.86 -7.11
CA ARG A 132 -2.85 -18.98 -6.34
C ARG A 132 -4.06 -18.56 -5.51
N PHE A 133 -4.06 -17.35 -4.93
CA PHE A 133 -5.24 -16.81 -4.27
C PHE A 133 -6.42 -16.66 -5.23
N LEU A 134 -6.20 -16.08 -6.43
CA LEU A 134 -7.26 -15.95 -7.42
C LEU A 134 -7.87 -17.29 -7.83
N GLU A 135 -7.04 -18.33 -7.97
CA GLU A 135 -7.46 -19.70 -8.29
C GLU A 135 -8.27 -20.36 -7.17
N ARG A 136 -7.92 -20.10 -5.91
CA ARG A 136 -8.46 -20.82 -4.74
C ARG A 136 -9.57 -20.10 -3.98
N ARG A 137 -9.74 -18.79 -4.18
CA ARG A 137 -10.78 -18.00 -3.49
C ARG A 137 -12.17 -18.56 -3.78
N ASP A 138 -13.12 -18.27 -2.91
CA ASP A 138 -14.54 -18.54 -3.20
C ASP A 138 -15.02 -17.57 -4.30
N PRO A 139 -15.42 -18.05 -5.50
CA PRO A 139 -15.85 -17.16 -6.58
C PRO A 139 -17.21 -16.50 -6.32
N THR A 140 -17.94 -16.89 -5.27
CA THR A 140 -19.24 -16.31 -4.91
C THR A 140 -19.14 -15.05 -4.04
N TRP A 141 -17.93 -14.73 -3.55
CA TRP A 141 -17.64 -13.55 -2.74
C TRP A 141 -16.67 -12.62 -3.46
N PRO A 142 -16.83 -11.29 -3.36
CA PRO A 142 -15.83 -10.37 -3.88
C PRO A 142 -14.52 -10.49 -3.11
N PHE A 143 -13.43 -10.04 -3.73
CA PHE A 143 -12.10 -10.08 -3.12
C PHE A 143 -11.42 -8.71 -3.04
N PHE A 144 -10.58 -8.59 -2.00
CA PHE A 144 -9.56 -7.55 -1.88
C PHE A 144 -8.19 -8.22 -1.79
N LEU A 145 -7.38 -8.02 -2.82
CA LEU A 145 -6.01 -8.51 -2.87
C LEU A 145 -5.05 -7.35 -2.60
N TYR A 146 -4.37 -7.39 -1.46
CA TYR A 146 -3.26 -6.50 -1.13
C TYR A 146 -1.95 -7.17 -1.56
N LEU A 147 -1.48 -6.84 -2.77
CA LEU A 147 -0.26 -7.37 -3.34
C LEU A 147 0.83 -6.31 -3.18
N SER A 148 1.81 -6.59 -2.33
CA SER A 148 2.87 -5.63 -2.03
C SER A 148 4.26 -6.17 -2.36
N PHE A 149 4.84 -5.68 -3.46
CA PHE A 149 6.21 -6.02 -3.84
C PHE A 149 7.21 -5.31 -2.93
N HIS A 150 8.22 -6.07 -2.47
CA HIS A 150 9.37 -5.49 -1.77
C HIS A 150 10.39 -4.85 -2.73
N ARG A 151 10.44 -5.24 -4.01
CA ARG A 151 11.22 -4.49 -5.01
C ARG A 151 10.40 -3.27 -5.50
N PRO A 152 11.03 -2.22 -6.06
CA PRO A 152 12.46 -2.04 -6.35
C PRO A 152 13.35 -1.62 -5.17
N HIS A 153 12.85 -1.56 -3.94
CA HIS A 153 13.69 -1.34 -2.77
C HIS A 153 14.82 -2.39 -2.68
N ALA A 154 15.98 -1.94 -2.16
CA ALA A 154 17.16 -2.77 -1.95
C ALA A 154 16.83 -4.08 -1.17
N PRO A 155 17.53 -5.19 -1.42
CA PRO A 155 18.65 -5.37 -2.36
C PRO A 155 18.34 -5.09 -3.83
N LEU A 156 19.31 -4.51 -4.54
CA LEU A 156 19.20 -4.20 -5.98
C LEU A 156 19.68 -5.40 -6.81
N ASP A 157 18.78 -6.36 -7.03
CA ASP A 157 19.09 -7.66 -7.60
C ASP A 157 18.07 -8.19 -8.62
N PRO A 158 17.87 -7.50 -9.76
CA PRO A 158 16.94 -8.01 -10.77
C PRO A 158 17.39 -9.38 -11.34
N PRO A 159 16.48 -10.13 -11.98
CA PRO A 159 16.84 -11.33 -12.74
C PRO A 159 18.00 -11.07 -13.72
N ALA A 160 18.87 -12.06 -13.92
CA ALA A 160 20.11 -11.89 -14.69
C ALA A 160 19.88 -11.32 -16.10
N TRP A 161 18.83 -11.74 -16.80
CA TRP A 161 18.54 -11.24 -18.15
C TRP A 161 18.07 -9.78 -18.15
N LEU A 162 17.40 -9.31 -17.08
CA LEU A 162 17.06 -7.89 -16.90
C LEU A 162 18.27 -7.08 -16.48
N TRP A 163 19.14 -7.65 -15.65
CA TRP A 163 20.45 -7.08 -15.39
C TRP A 163 21.20 -6.86 -16.71
N ASP A 164 21.36 -7.87 -17.55
CA ASP A 164 22.07 -7.77 -18.83
C ASP A 164 21.44 -6.74 -19.78
N LYS A 165 20.10 -6.60 -19.75
CA LYS A 165 19.37 -5.62 -20.57
C LYS A 165 19.73 -4.17 -20.21
N TYR A 166 19.88 -3.88 -18.93
CA TYR A 166 20.06 -2.51 -18.43
C TYR A 166 21.51 -2.19 -18.08
N HIS A 167 22.31 -3.20 -17.72
CA HIS A 167 23.71 -3.05 -17.40
C HIS A 167 24.49 -2.60 -18.64
N GLY A 168 25.18 -1.47 -18.53
CA GLY A 168 25.87 -0.84 -19.67
C GLY A 168 25.02 0.16 -20.44
N ARG A 169 23.74 0.36 -20.09
CA ARG A 169 23.00 1.54 -20.54
C ARG A 169 23.51 2.78 -19.81
N SER A 170 23.52 3.91 -20.52
CA SER A 170 23.77 5.21 -19.92
C SER A 170 22.45 5.85 -19.53
N PHE A 171 22.34 6.30 -18.29
CA PHE A 171 21.18 7.03 -17.80
C PHE A 171 21.50 8.53 -17.72
N ALA A 172 20.45 9.35 -17.75
CA ALA A 172 20.59 10.79 -17.61
C ALA A 172 21.42 11.15 -16.36
N PRO A 173 22.28 12.19 -16.46
CA PRO A 173 23.05 12.65 -15.32
C PRO A 173 22.11 13.10 -14.21
N ARG A 174 22.53 12.85 -12.97
CA ARG A 174 21.75 13.20 -11.78
C ARG A 174 21.70 14.73 -11.60
N PRO A 175 20.53 15.33 -11.33
CA PRO A 175 20.42 16.73 -10.98
C PRO A 175 21.11 16.97 -9.63
N VAL A 176 21.92 18.02 -9.51
CA VAL A 176 22.57 18.42 -8.25
C VAL A 176 22.34 19.90 -8.02
N GLY A 177 21.71 20.24 -6.90
CA GLY A 177 21.47 21.63 -6.53
C GLY A 177 22.65 22.19 -5.73
N ALA A 178 22.91 23.50 -5.83
CA ALA A 178 23.96 24.15 -5.04
C ALA A 178 23.73 24.05 -3.52
N TRP A 179 22.46 23.97 -3.10
CA TRP A 179 22.01 23.80 -1.72
C TRP A 179 22.38 22.45 -1.10
N VAL A 180 22.87 21.48 -1.88
CA VAL A 180 23.34 20.19 -1.34
C VAL A 180 24.47 20.39 -0.34
N ALA A 181 25.24 21.48 -0.46
CA ALA A 181 26.27 21.86 0.50
C ALA A 181 25.73 22.07 1.93
N ASP A 182 24.44 22.39 2.10
CA ASP A 182 23.82 22.58 3.42
C ASP A 182 23.75 21.26 4.21
N PHE A 183 23.87 20.11 3.54
CA PHE A 183 23.87 18.77 4.15
C PHE A 183 25.28 18.19 4.34
N ALA A 184 26.34 19.01 4.23
CA ALA A 184 27.73 18.54 4.26
C ALA A 184 28.07 17.76 5.55
N GLU A 185 27.47 18.10 6.70
CA GLU A 185 27.71 17.40 7.97
C GLU A 185 27.16 15.96 7.99
N HIS A 186 26.18 15.65 7.14
CA HIS A 186 25.59 14.32 7.03
C HIS A 186 26.18 13.51 5.86
N ARG A 187 27.02 14.14 5.05
CA ARG A 187 27.56 13.56 3.81
C ARG A 187 28.57 12.46 4.12
N VAL A 188 28.35 11.28 3.55
CA VAL A 188 29.30 10.16 3.58
C VAL A 188 29.42 9.60 2.17
N ASP A 189 30.44 10.05 1.44
CA ASP A 189 30.68 9.63 0.06
C ASP A 189 31.10 8.16 -0.04
N ASP A 190 30.69 7.50 -1.13
CA ASP A 190 30.99 6.12 -1.49
C ASP A 190 30.57 5.03 -0.46
N ALA A 191 29.91 5.40 0.64
CA ALA A 191 29.39 4.45 1.61
C ALA A 191 28.14 3.76 1.06
N SER A 192 28.14 2.42 1.02
CA SER A 192 27.11 1.61 0.34
C SER A 192 25.67 1.91 0.75
N GLU A 193 25.44 2.31 2.01
CA GLU A 193 24.11 2.64 2.55
C GLU A 193 23.92 4.14 2.88
N SER A 194 24.77 5.01 2.33
CA SER A 194 24.67 6.46 2.53
C SER A 194 23.30 6.99 2.10
N GLN A 195 22.76 7.90 2.90
CA GLN A 195 21.54 8.64 2.56
C GLN A 195 21.89 10.01 1.95
N PHE A 196 22.97 10.62 2.42
CA PHE A 196 23.58 11.85 1.88
C PHE A 196 25.02 11.53 1.50
N GLY A 197 25.40 11.78 0.25
CA GLY A 197 26.68 11.37 -0.31
C GLY A 197 26.60 11.13 -1.80
N SER A 198 27.68 11.43 -2.50
CA SER A 198 27.91 11.00 -3.87
C SER A 198 28.54 9.61 -3.89
N HIS A 199 28.36 8.94 -5.03
CA HIS A 199 29.11 7.73 -5.37
C HIS A 199 29.82 7.94 -6.69
N LYS A 200 30.85 7.14 -6.95
CA LYS A 200 31.40 6.97 -8.29
C LYS A 200 30.29 6.77 -9.31
N ASP A 201 30.40 7.46 -10.46
CA ASP A 201 29.39 7.38 -11.51
C ASP A 201 29.13 5.94 -11.95
N SER A 202 30.17 5.11 -12.08
CA SER A 202 30.02 3.68 -12.39
C SER A 202 29.10 2.96 -11.40
N THR A 203 29.29 3.15 -10.09
CA THR A 203 28.42 2.56 -9.05
C THR A 203 26.98 3.07 -9.19
N HIS A 204 26.80 4.36 -9.42
CA HIS A 204 25.48 4.97 -9.58
C HIS A 204 24.75 4.45 -10.84
N GLN A 205 25.43 4.38 -11.99
CA GLN A 205 24.85 3.83 -13.23
C GLN A 205 24.49 2.35 -13.05
N THR A 206 25.32 1.57 -12.37
CA THR A 206 25.01 0.17 -12.04
C THR A 206 23.80 0.04 -11.12
N ALA A 207 23.69 0.87 -10.08
CA ALA A 207 22.51 0.90 -9.20
C ALA A 207 21.24 1.27 -9.97
N LYS A 208 21.29 2.28 -10.85
CA LYS A 208 20.16 2.65 -11.72
C LYS A 208 19.77 1.54 -12.67
N ALA A 209 20.73 0.86 -13.29
CA ALA A 209 20.47 -0.29 -14.15
C ALA A 209 19.68 -1.37 -13.41
N ALA A 210 20.11 -1.70 -12.19
CA ALA A 210 19.44 -2.68 -11.37
C ALA A 210 18.04 -2.24 -10.93
N TYR A 211 17.89 -0.98 -10.51
CA TYR A 211 16.61 -0.38 -10.13
C TYR A 211 15.59 -0.43 -11.28
N TYR A 212 15.98 -0.04 -12.50
CA TYR A 212 15.11 -0.15 -13.68
C TYR A 212 14.83 -1.60 -14.07
N GLY A 213 15.80 -2.49 -13.95
CA GLY A 213 15.58 -3.94 -14.12
C GLY A 213 14.53 -4.47 -13.14
N SER A 214 14.58 -4.06 -11.88
CA SER A 214 13.59 -4.45 -10.86
C SER A 214 12.20 -3.89 -11.16
N ILE A 215 12.10 -2.65 -11.67
CA ILE A 215 10.83 -2.05 -12.11
C ILE A 215 10.23 -2.85 -13.27
N GLU A 216 11.01 -3.16 -14.30
CA GLU A 216 10.51 -3.99 -15.42
C GLU A 216 10.09 -5.38 -14.93
N PHE A 217 10.81 -5.97 -13.97
CA PHE A 217 10.40 -7.26 -13.43
C PHE A 217 9.03 -7.23 -12.75
N ILE A 218 8.73 -6.15 -12.02
CA ILE A 218 7.42 -5.89 -11.43
C ILE A 218 6.36 -5.76 -12.53
N ASP A 219 6.62 -4.96 -13.56
CA ASP A 219 5.70 -4.76 -14.69
C ASP A 219 5.31 -6.10 -15.35
N LEU A 220 6.28 -6.99 -15.55
CA LEU A 220 6.04 -8.33 -16.09
C LEU A 220 5.18 -9.19 -15.16
N GLN A 221 5.34 -9.07 -13.84
CA GLN A 221 4.48 -9.76 -12.89
C GLN A 221 3.05 -9.19 -12.88
N LEU A 222 2.90 -7.88 -13.06
CA LEU A 222 1.59 -7.25 -13.22
C LEU A 222 0.89 -7.70 -14.50
N ASN A 223 1.64 -7.90 -15.59
CA ASN A 223 1.09 -8.47 -16.82
C ASN A 223 0.57 -9.90 -16.60
N ARG A 224 1.28 -10.73 -15.82
CA ARG A 224 0.80 -12.08 -15.45
C ARG A 224 -0.48 -12.02 -14.62
N LEU A 225 -0.56 -11.12 -13.64
CA LEU A 225 -1.78 -10.89 -12.86
C LEU A 225 -2.94 -10.47 -13.77
N ARG A 226 -2.70 -9.54 -14.70
CA ARG A 226 -3.71 -9.09 -15.67
C ARG A 226 -4.20 -10.24 -16.56
N ALA A 227 -3.29 -11.09 -17.05
CA ALA A 227 -3.65 -12.26 -17.84
C ALA A 227 -4.56 -13.20 -17.04
N ALA A 228 -4.21 -13.51 -15.78
CA ALA A 228 -5.04 -14.34 -14.93
C ALA A 228 -6.42 -13.73 -14.65
N LEU A 229 -6.51 -12.41 -14.44
CA LEU A 229 -7.82 -11.75 -14.30
C LEU A 229 -8.67 -11.90 -15.56
N ILE A 230 -8.08 -11.93 -16.76
CA ILE A 230 -8.80 -12.18 -18.02
C ILE A 230 -9.23 -13.65 -18.10
N ASP A 231 -8.32 -14.59 -17.84
CA ASP A 231 -8.57 -16.03 -17.93
C ASP A 231 -9.67 -16.48 -16.95
N HIS A 232 -9.73 -15.86 -15.77
CA HIS A 232 -10.78 -16.09 -14.77
C HIS A 232 -12.04 -15.23 -14.97
N GLN A 233 -12.14 -14.45 -16.06
CA GLN A 233 -13.28 -13.56 -16.37
C GLN A 233 -13.56 -12.49 -15.28
N LEU A 234 -12.51 -12.05 -14.59
CA LEU A 234 -12.57 -11.05 -13.52
C LEU A 234 -12.19 -9.64 -13.98
N ALA A 235 -11.55 -9.50 -15.15
CA ALA A 235 -11.03 -8.23 -15.66
C ALA A 235 -12.08 -7.11 -15.74
N ASP A 236 -13.34 -7.44 -16.06
CA ASP A 236 -14.43 -6.47 -16.18
C ASP A 236 -15.09 -6.11 -14.83
N ASN A 237 -14.73 -6.80 -13.75
CA ASN A 237 -15.28 -6.58 -12.41
C ASN A 237 -14.23 -6.20 -11.35
N THR A 238 -12.96 -6.06 -11.76
CA THR A 238 -11.84 -5.79 -10.85
C THR A 238 -11.30 -4.37 -11.03
N VAL A 239 -11.34 -3.57 -9.97
CA VAL A 239 -10.61 -2.30 -9.87
C VAL A 239 -9.16 -2.60 -9.51
N ILE A 240 -8.22 -1.97 -10.21
CA ILE A 240 -6.78 -2.09 -9.91
C ILE A 240 -6.29 -0.72 -9.47
N LEU A 241 -5.78 -0.63 -8.25
CA LEU A 241 -5.06 0.52 -7.73
C LEU A 241 -3.58 0.17 -7.68
N PHE A 242 -2.74 0.96 -8.36
CA PHE A 242 -1.29 0.87 -8.26
C PHE A 242 -0.76 2.13 -7.58
N VAL A 243 -0.01 1.93 -6.51
CA VAL A 243 0.56 3.00 -5.70
C VAL A 243 1.94 2.59 -5.18
N SER A 244 2.74 3.56 -4.77
CA SER A 244 3.98 3.32 -4.04
C SER A 244 3.92 3.93 -2.64
N ASP A 245 4.62 3.37 -1.65
CA ASP A 245 4.64 3.93 -0.30
C ASP A 245 5.55 5.17 -0.21
N HIS A 246 6.63 5.23 -1.01
CA HIS A 246 7.52 6.36 -1.20
C HIS A 246 8.34 6.19 -2.50
N GLY A 247 9.04 7.24 -2.95
CA GLY A 247 10.04 7.12 -4.01
C GLY A 247 11.45 6.79 -3.48
N ASP A 248 12.44 6.83 -4.38
CA ASP A 248 13.86 6.80 -4.03
C ASP A 248 14.57 7.96 -4.72
N MET A 249 15.35 8.72 -3.97
CA MET A 249 16.16 9.82 -4.50
C MET A 249 17.16 9.34 -5.55
N MET A 250 17.61 8.09 -5.48
CA MET A 250 18.41 7.40 -6.49
C MET A 250 19.59 8.23 -7.03
N GLY A 251 20.23 9.02 -6.17
CA GLY A 251 21.39 9.87 -6.45
C GLY A 251 21.07 11.32 -6.83
N ASP A 252 19.80 11.69 -6.99
CA ASP A 252 19.38 13.07 -7.15
C ASP A 252 19.86 13.88 -5.94
N HIS A 253 20.53 14.99 -6.23
CA HIS A 253 21.07 15.92 -5.22
C HIS A 253 22.05 15.28 -4.22
N ASP A 254 22.85 14.29 -4.65
CA ASP A 254 23.70 13.50 -3.74
C ASP A 254 22.90 12.83 -2.61
N MET A 255 21.63 12.50 -2.88
CA MET A 255 20.78 11.79 -1.93
C MET A 255 20.38 10.44 -2.49
N TYR A 256 20.36 9.45 -1.63
CA TYR A 256 19.89 8.11 -1.93
C TYR A 256 18.83 7.72 -0.90
N ARG A 257 18.02 6.70 -1.22
CA ARG A 257 16.94 6.22 -0.36
C ARG A 257 15.82 7.26 -0.31
N LYS A 258 15.19 7.39 0.86
CA LYS A 258 13.96 8.14 1.11
C LYS A 258 14.11 8.94 2.42
N SER A 259 13.01 9.49 2.91
CA SER A 259 12.93 10.29 4.16
C SER A 259 13.34 11.76 4.00
N VAL A 260 13.21 12.29 2.79
CA VAL A 260 13.34 13.72 2.47
C VAL A 260 12.09 14.20 1.74
N ALA A 261 11.75 15.48 1.84
CA ALA A 261 10.53 16.03 1.25
C ALA A 261 10.68 16.45 -0.23
N TYR A 262 11.61 15.81 -0.96
CA TYR A 262 11.85 16.07 -2.38
C TYR A 262 11.04 15.12 -3.26
N GLU A 263 10.77 15.54 -4.50
CA GLU A 263 9.97 14.81 -5.47
C GLU A 263 10.45 13.35 -5.64
N GLY A 264 11.75 13.11 -5.77
CA GLY A 264 12.32 11.76 -5.89
C GLY A 264 11.95 10.83 -4.73
N SER A 265 11.74 11.35 -3.52
CA SER A 265 11.33 10.55 -2.35
C SER A 265 9.83 10.58 -2.08
N ALA A 266 9.10 11.64 -2.42
CA ALA A 266 7.72 11.86 -1.98
C ALA A 266 6.68 11.79 -3.11
N HIS A 267 7.08 12.03 -4.36
CA HIS A 267 6.18 12.02 -5.50
C HIS A 267 6.05 10.60 -6.05
N ILE A 268 4.99 9.93 -5.60
CA ILE A 268 4.70 8.53 -5.92
C ILE A 268 3.74 8.40 -7.11
N PRO A 269 3.82 7.31 -7.89
CA PRO A 269 2.76 6.96 -8.82
C PRO A 269 1.47 6.60 -8.07
N LEU A 270 0.32 7.04 -8.60
CA LEU A 270 -1.01 6.60 -8.18
C LEU A 270 -1.87 6.40 -9.43
N LEU A 271 -2.10 5.15 -9.81
CA LEU A 271 -2.89 4.78 -10.98
C LEU A 271 -4.12 4.00 -10.51
N ALA A 272 -5.30 4.42 -10.95
CA ALA A 272 -6.55 3.70 -10.70
C ALA A 272 -7.16 3.27 -12.03
N TYR A 273 -7.15 1.96 -12.28
CA TYR A 273 -7.90 1.36 -13.36
C TYR A 273 -9.26 0.90 -12.86
N VAL A 274 -10.30 1.48 -13.45
CA VAL A 274 -11.70 1.08 -13.23
C VAL A 274 -12.22 0.51 -14.55
N PRO A 275 -12.67 -0.75 -14.61
CA PRO A 275 -13.16 -1.34 -15.85
C PRO A 275 -14.42 -0.61 -16.34
N PRO A 276 -14.65 -0.53 -17.66
CA PRO A 276 -15.79 0.22 -18.24
C PRO A 276 -17.14 -0.14 -17.62
N ARG A 277 -17.38 -1.43 -17.40
CA ARG A 277 -18.61 -1.96 -16.76
C ARG A 277 -18.93 -1.31 -15.41
N LEU A 278 -17.91 -0.91 -14.64
CA LEU A 278 -18.11 -0.28 -13.34
C LEU A 278 -18.27 1.24 -13.44
N ARG A 279 -17.77 1.88 -14.51
CA ARG A 279 -17.83 3.35 -14.67
C ARG A 279 -19.26 3.89 -14.85
N GLU A 280 -20.15 3.10 -15.44
CA GLU A 280 -21.52 3.52 -15.77
C GLU A 280 -22.39 3.85 -14.54
N GLY A 281 -21.96 3.48 -13.33
CA GLY A 281 -22.61 3.83 -12.05
C GLY A 281 -21.73 4.64 -11.07
N TRP A 282 -20.48 4.93 -11.42
CA TRP A 282 -19.56 5.64 -10.52
C TRP A 282 -19.94 7.11 -10.37
N GLY A 283 -20.05 7.58 -9.12
CA GLY A 283 -20.38 8.97 -8.80
C GLY A 283 -21.88 9.29 -8.72
N GLN A 284 -22.78 8.34 -9.02
CA GLN A 284 -24.20 8.52 -8.72
C GLN A 284 -24.42 8.48 -7.20
N ALA A 285 -25.04 9.53 -6.65
CA ALA A 285 -25.35 9.61 -5.23
C ALA A 285 -26.22 8.42 -4.83
N TRP A 286 -25.70 7.57 -3.93
CA TRP A 286 -26.46 6.47 -3.38
C TRP A 286 -27.72 7.04 -2.70
N PRO A 287 -28.94 6.63 -3.09
CA PRO A 287 -30.15 7.11 -2.43
C PRO A 287 -30.07 6.69 -0.96
N HIS A 288 -30.00 7.68 -0.07
CA HIS A 288 -30.00 7.46 1.38
C HIS A 288 -31.18 6.56 1.76
N ARG A 289 -30.94 5.28 2.01
CA ARG A 289 -31.93 4.43 2.67
C ARG A 289 -32.07 4.97 4.09
N ARG A 290 -33.18 5.67 4.35
CA ARG A 290 -33.59 5.98 5.72
C ARG A 290 -33.61 4.66 6.47
N ALA A 291 -32.77 4.55 7.50
CA ALA A 291 -32.76 3.41 8.40
C ALA A 291 -34.17 3.19 8.94
N ARG A 292 -34.88 2.18 8.43
CA ARG A 292 -36.04 1.63 9.14
C ARG A 292 -35.44 0.76 10.24
N GLY A 293 -35.71 1.13 11.49
CA GLY A 293 -35.17 0.46 12.66
C GLY A 293 -35.36 -1.05 12.56
N ALA A 294 -34.25 -1.78 12.67
CA ALA A 294 -34.26 -3.22 12.78
C ALA A 294 -34.75 -3.60 14.18
N THR A 295 -36.05 -3.87 14.33
CA THR A 295 -36.55 -4.67 15.45
C THR A 295 -36.22 -6.13 15.18
N ARG A 296 -35.26 -6.69 15.93
CA ARG A 296 -35.02 -8.13 16.01
C ARG A 296 -36.27 -8.82 16.62
N PRO A 297 -36.73 -9.96 16.09
CA PRO A 297 -37.74 -10.76 16.78
C PRO A 297 -37.04 -11.59 17.86
N HIS A 298 -37.27 -11.25 19.13
CA HIS A 298 -37.07 -12.19 20.23
C HIS A 298 -38.37 -12.95 20.46
N ALA A 299 -38.35 -14.25 20.18
CA ALA A 299 -39.35 -15.18 20.69
C ALA A 299 -39.00 -15.53 22.15
N HIS A 300 -39.95 -15.29 23.06
CA HIS A 300 -40.39 -16.16 24.16
C HIS A 300 -40.93 -15.37 25.36
N GLY A 301 -42.07 -15.82 25.88
CA GLY A 301 -42.36 -15.77 27.32
C GLY A 301 -43.26 -14.65 27.80
N ALA A 302 -44.51 -14.98 28.06
CA ALA A 302 -45.49 -14.13 28.71
C ALA A 302 -45.10 -13.77 30.17
N GLY A 303 -45.47 -12.57 30.61
CA GLY A 303 -45.38 -12.15 32.01
C GLY A 303 -45.90 -10.72 32.21
N ARG A 304 -47.14 -10.60 32.70
CA ARG A 304 -47.77 -9.35 33.16
C ARG A 304 -46.91 -8.71 34.26
N ASP A 305 -46.72 -7.38 34.28
CA ASP A 305 -47.33 -6.50 35.30
C ASP A 305 -47.07 -4.99 35.10
N ARG A 306 -47.91 -4.23 35.81
CA ARG A 306 -48.28 -2.81 35.90
C ARG A 306 -47.22 -1.68 35.88
N ARG A 307 -47.67 -0.57 35.25
CA ARG A 307 -47.67 0.87 35.68
C ARG A 307 -46.34 1.52 36.15
N ARG A 308 -45.95 2.63 35.50
CA ARG A 308 -46.03 4.02 36.03
C ARG A 308 -45.57 5.10 35.04
N ARG A 309 -46.22 6.27 35.15
CA ARG A 309 -46.03 7.54 34.41
C ARG A 309 -44.83 8.34 34.93
N ALA A 310 -44.18 9.16 34.08
CA ALA A 310 -43.96 10.62 34.26
C ALA A 310 -43.24 11.23 33.02
N ARG A 311 -43.88 12.18 32.30
CA ARG A 311 -43.56 13.63 32.17
C ARG A 311 -42.19 13.96 31.54
N ARG A 312 -42.15 14.37 30.26
CA ARG A 312 -42.23 15.76 29.72
C ARG A 312 -41.09 16.70 30.16
N GLY A 313 -40.32 17.17 29.17
CA GLY A 313 -39.44 18.34 29.27
C GLY A 313 -38.83 18.73 27.90
N ARG A 314 -39.61 19.46 27.08
CA ARG A 314 -39.10 20.18 25.89
C ARG A 314 -38.54 21.53 26.35
N ARG A 315 -37.43 21.99 25.78
CA ARG A 315 -37.16 23.43 25.57
C ARG A 315 -36.53 23.66 24.20
N ARG A 316 -37.16 24.55 23.44
CA ARG A 316 -36.68 25.27 22.25
C ARG A 316 -36.50 26.74 22.65
N CYS A 317 -35.56 27.45 22.03
CA CYS A 317 -35.55 28.88 21.65
C CYS A 317 -34.43 29.01 20.59
N ALA A 318 -34.61 29.36 19.30
CA ALA A 318 -35.08 30.61 18.66
C ALA A 318 -34.13 31.80 18.97
N ARG A 319 -33.24 32.20 18.03
CA ARG A 319 -33.37 33.17 16.89
C ARG A 319 -32.93 34.60 17.27
N GLY A 320 -32.07 35.20 16.44
CA GLY A 320 -31.81 36.65 16.41
C GLY A 320 -30.60 37.05 15.54
N GLY A 321 -30.81 37.52 14.32
CA GLY A 321 -29.99 38.58 13.68
C GLY A 321 -30.63 39.96 13.95
N PRO A 322 -30.20 41.11 13.36
CA PRO A 322 -29.63 41.27 12.01
C PRO A 322 -28.56 42.40 11.78
N ALA A 323 -28.15 42.55 10.50
CA ALA A 323 -27.78 43.77 9.73
C ALA A 323 -26.35 44.39 9.78
N GLY A 324 -25.79 44.64 8.57
CA GLY A 324 -24.63 45.51 8.24
C GLY A 324 -25.03 47.00 8.09
N PRO A 325 -24.30 47.90 7.35
CA PRO A 325 -23.77 47.69 5.98
C PRO A 325 -22.42 48.41 5.62
N ASP A 326 -22.11 48.40 4.30
CA ASP A 326 -21.16 49.20 3.50
C ASP A 326 -19.66 48.80 3.49
N GLY A 327 -18.93 48.70 2.38
CA GLY A 327 -19.15 49.06 0.97
C GLY A 327 -17.80 49.46 0.37
N GLY A 328 -17.34 48.83 -0.72
CA GLY A 328 -16.07 49.19 -1.35
C GLY A 328 -15.57 48.22 -2.42
N GLN A 329 -15.99 48.44 -3.67
CA GLN A 329 -15.52 47.75 -4.87
C GLN A 329 -14.12 48.21 -5.27
N LEU A 330 -13.27 47.28 -5.70
CA LEU A 330 -12.19 47.53 -6.67
C LEU A 330 -12.00 46.26 -7.50
N GLY A 331 -12.39 46.34 -8.77
CA GLY A 331 -12.14 45.32 -9.78
C GLY A 331 -10.78 45.53 -10.42
N ALA A 332 -10.01 44.45 -10.53
CA ALA A 332 -8.97 44.31 -11.55
C ALA A 332 -8.86 42.84 -11.94
N ALA A 333 -9.02 42.58 -13.22
CA ALA A 333 -9.01 41.27 -13.83
C ALA A 333 -7.58 40.68 -13.85
N LEU A 334 -7.44 39.43 -13.42
CA LEU A 334 -6.32 38.57 -13.81
C LEU A 334 -6.85 37.15 -14.05
N ARG A 335 -6.71 36.74 -15.31
CA ARG A 335 -7.08 35.42 -15.82
C ARG A 335 -6.06 34.37 -15.39
N ARG A 336 -6.58 33.15 -15.17
CA ARG A 336 -5.93 31.83 -15.24
C ARG A 336 -4.80 31.53 -14.23
N CYS A 337 -5.10 30.64 -13.28
CA CYS A 337 -4.43 29.34 -13.13
C CYS A 337 -5.21 28.51 -12.10
N THR A 338 -6.12 27.67 -12.59
CA THR A 338 -6.81 26.65 -11.82
C THR A 338 -5.99 25.37 -11.80
N LEU A 339 -5.63 24.90 -10.61
CA LEU A 339 -5.83 23.54 -10.07
C LEU A 339 -4.77 23.27 -8.99
N ALA A 340 -5.15 23.49 -7.74
CA ALA A 340 -4.44 22.92 -6.60
C ALA A 340 -4.81 21.43 -6.49
N PRO A 341 -3.86 20.49 -6.31
CA PRO A 341 -4.19 19.11 -6.01
C PRO A 341 -4.59 19.03 -4.54
N SER A 342 -5.90 18.94 -4.29
CA SER A 342 -6.40 18.44 -3.00
C SER A 342 -6.18 16.93 -2.96
N PRO A 343 -5.67 16.34 -1.85
CA PRO A 343 -5.49 14.90 -1.76
C PRO A 343 -6.86 14.24 -1.83
N ALA A 344 -7.15 13.59 -2.95
CA ALA A 344 -8.38 12.82 -3.11
C ALA A 344 -8.28 11.60 -2.18
N ALA A 345 -8.86 11.73 -0.98
CA ALA A 345 -9.15 10.59 -0.13
C ALA A 345 -10.10 9.66 -0.92
N VAL A 346 -9.58 8.52 -1.38
CA VAL A 346 -10.40 7.44 -1.92
C VAL A 346 -11.30 6.96 -0.79
N THR A 347 -12.52 7.48 -0.74
CA THR A 347 -13.51 7.12 0.27
C THR A 347 -14.22 5.87 -0.22
N VAL A 348 -13.75 4.69 0.21
CA VAL A 348 -14.48 3.44 0.01
C VAL A 348 -15.72 3.47 0.93
N ARG A 349 -16.89 3.75 0.37
CA ARG A 349 -18.17 3.61 1.08
C ARG A 349 -18.62 2.16 0.96
N THR A 350 -18.62 1.42 2.06
CA THR A 350 -19.07 0.03 2.12
C THR A 350 -20.60 -0.05 2.25
N CYS A 351 -21.20 -1.03 1.57
CA CYS A 351 -22.64 -1.33 1.66
C CYS A 351 -22.88 -2.41 2.71
N SER A 352 -23.83 -2.18 3.63
CA SER A 352 -24.36 -3.23 4.51
C SER A 352 -25.35 -4.12 3.74
N ALA A 353 -25.12 -5.44 3.72
CA ALA A 353 -26.07 -6.40 3.18
C ALA A 353 -27.34 -6.49 4.05
N SER A 354 -28.52 -6.32 3.46
CA SER A 354 -29.79 -6.75 4.06
C SER A 354 -30.62 -7.49 3.01
N SER A 355 -30.99 -8.72 3.37
CA SER A 355 -31.78 -9.69 2.61
C SER A 355 -32.98 -9.09 1.86
N GLY A 356 -32.93 -9.13 0.53
CA GLY A 356 -34.04 -8.79 -0.36
C GLY A 356 -33.58 -8.87 -1.80
N GLY A 357 -34.10 -9.86 -2.54
CA GLY A 357 -33.62 -10.28 -3.86
C GLY A 357 -33.45 -9.16 -4.88
N ARG A 358 -32.20 -8.75 -5.06
CA ARG A 358 -31.54 -8.25 -6.27
C ARG A 358 -30.05 -8.26 -5.92
N SER A 359 -29.27 -9.14 -6.56
CA SER A 359 -27.82 -9.18 -6.39
C SER A 359 -27.24 -7.82 -6.78
N THR A 360 -26.81 -7.06 -5.79
CA THR A 360 -25.95 -5.89 -6.00
C THR A 360 -24.62 -6.39 -6.61
N PRO A 361 -24.15 -5.82 -7.74
CA PRO A 361 -22.84 -6.19 -8.27
C PRO A 361 -21.77 -5.79 -7.26
N THR A 362 -21.07 -6.78 -6.73
CA THR A 362 -19.94 -6.61 -5.83
C THR A 362 -18.69 -6.31 -6.65
N ILE A 363 -17.91 -5.29 -6.27
CA ILE A 363 -16.73 -4.81 -7.02
C ILE A 363 -15.50 -5.50 -6.47
N ASP A 364 -14.68 -6.16 -7.28
CA ASP A 364 -13.39 -6.68 -6.82
C ASP A 364 -12.32 -5.58 -6.81
N ALA A 365 -11.33 -5.68 -5.91
CA ALA A 365 -10.26 -4.68 -5.81
C ALA A 365 -8.88 -5.31 -5.60
N VAL A 366 -7.90 -4.88 -6.39
CA VAL A 366 -6.48 -5.15 -6.18
C VAL A 366 -5.80 -3.85 -5.77
N ASN A 367 -5.13 -3.84 -4.63
CA ASN A 367 -4.20 -2.79 -4.25
C ASN A 367 -2.77 -3.29 -4.43
N LEU A 368 -2.06 -2.69 -5.37
CA LEU A 368 -0.67 -2.95 -5.69
C LEU A 368 0.18 -1.88 -5.00
N CYS A 369 1.02 -2.29 -4.05
CA CYS A 369 1.97 -1.41 -3.39
C CYS A 369 3.40 -1.85 -3.71
N SER A 370 4.16 -1.05 -4.46
CA SER A 370 5.62 -1.25 -4.61
C SER A 370 6.38 -0.25 -3.76
N THR A 371 7.47 -0.67 -3.14
CA THR A 371 8.33 0.18 -2.31
C THR A 371 9.39 0.97 -3.05
#